data_AF-A0A2T3J7V7-F1
#
_entry.id   AF-A0A2T3J7V7-F1
#
_cell.length_a   1.000
_cell.length_b   1.000
_cell.length_c   1.000
_cell.angle_alpha   90.00
_cell.angle_beta   90.00
_cell.angle_gamma   90.00
#
_symmetry.space_group_name_H-M   'P 1'
#
loop_
_entity.id
_entity.type
_entity.pdbx_description
1 polymer ?
#
loop_
_entity_poly.entity_id
_entity_poly.type
_entity_poly.pdbx_seq_one_letter_code
_entity_poly.pdbx_strand_id
1 'polypeptide(L)' 'MSSATKPPFTDTAPTKVANNGHRLRPPEIVIARKSGRFWAIRDKLFDLDQYQKVKIPTAS' A
#
# COMPACT_ATOMS: atom_id res chain seq x y z
N MET A 1 -20.18 26.68 -5.31
CA MET A 1 -20.08 25.23 -5.62
C MET A 1 -19.41 24.57 -4.43
N SER A 2 -20.14 23.79 -3.63
CA SER A 2 -19.58 23.13 -2.44
C SER A 2 -18.87 21.85 -2.87
N SER A 3 -17.57 21.77 -2.64
CA SER A 3 -16.75 20.58 -2.91
C SER A 3 -17.11 19.49 -1.90
N ALA A 4 -17.92 18.50 -2.31
CA ALA A 4 -18.29 17.40 -1.43
C ALA A 4 -17.11 16.45 -1.22
N THR A 5 -16.45 16.53 -0.08
CA THR A 5 -15.43 15.56 0.35
C THR A 5 -16.11 14.22 0.66
N LYS A 6 -15.73 13.15 -0.05
CA LYS A 6 -16.23 11.79 0.21
C LYS A 6 -15.79 11.35 1.62
N PRO A 7 -16.70 10.83 2.47
CA PRO A 7 -16.34 10.38 3.82
C PRO A 7 -15.39 9.16 3.77
N PRO A 8 -14.57 8.95 4.82
CA PRO A 8 -13.70 7.78 4.91
C PRO A 8 -14.50 6.48 4.83
N PHE A 9 -13.89 5.42 4.30
CA PHE A 9 -14.49 4.09 4.25
C PHE A 9 -14.26 3.37 5.58
N THR A 10 -15.32 2.83 6.20
CA THR A 10 -15.27 2.26 7.56
C THR A 10 -15.77 0.81 7.67
N ASP A 11 -16.31 0.22 6.60
CA ASP A 11 -16.84 -1.14 6.64
C ASP A 11 -15.72 -2.18 6.78
N THR A 12 -15.96 -3.23 7.56
CA THR A 12 -14.97 -4.30 7.83
C THR A 12 -15.41 -5.69 7.37
N ALA A 13 -16.70 -5.88 7.10
CA ALA A 13 -17.22 -7.17 6.61
C ALA A 13 -16.55 -7.52 5.25
N PRO A 14 -16.01 -8.74 5.07
CA PRO A 14 -15.24 -9.10 3.88
C PRO A 14 -15.97 -8.82 2.56
N THR A 15 -17.27 -9.10 2.51
CA THR A 15 -18.12 -8.84 1.34
C THR A 15 -18.26 -7.34 1.03
N LYS A 16 -18.37 -6.50 2.05
CA LYS A 16 -18.44 -5.04 1.91
C LYS A 16 -17.11 -4.46 1.44
N VAL A 17 -15.99 -4.94 1.98
CA VAL A 17 -14.64 -4.55 1.56
C VAL A 17 -14.39 -4.94 0.09
N ALA A 18 -14.70 -6.18 -0.30
CA ALA A 18 -14.53 -6.66 -1.67
C ALA A 18 -15.36 -5.85 -2.67
N ASN A 19 -16.64 -5.60 -2.37
CA ASN A 19 -17.53 -4.81 -3.23
C ASN A 19 -17.07 -3.34 -3.38
N ASN A 20 -16.31 -2.82 -2.42
CA ASN A 20 -15.77 -1.47 -2.44
C ASN A 20 -14.28 -1.43 -2.82
N GLY A 21 -13.75 -2.46 -3.48
CA GLY A 21 -12.34 -2.57 -3.85
C GLY A 21 -11.82 -1.36 -4.66
N HIS A 22 -12.68 -0.71 -5.45
CA HIS A 22 -12.36 0.51 -6.19
C HIS A 22 -11.94 1.72 -5.30
N ARG A 23 -12.23 1.68 -3.99
CA ARG A 23 -11.81 2.69 -3.02
C ARG A 23 -10.44 2.40 -2.41
N LEU A 24 -9.88 1.22 -2.64
CA LEU A 24 -8.64 0.76 -2.05
C LEU A 24 -7.54 0.79 -3.11
N ARG A 25 -6.45 1.51 -2.84
CA ARG A 25 -5.27 1.51 -3.72
C ARG A 25 -4.49 0.21 -3.52
N PRO A 26 -4.08 -0.51 -4.58
CA PRO A 26 -3.13 -1.61 -4.45
C PRO A 26 -1.72 -1.09 -4.15
N PRO A 27 -0.87 -1.84 -3.42
CA PRO A 27 0.54 -1.47 -3.25
C PRO A 27 1.28 -1.57 -4.59
N GLU A 28 2.33 -0.78 -4.75
CA GLU A 28 3.20 -0.81 -5.92
C GLU A 28 4.20 -1.97 -5.83
N ILE A 29 4.70 -2.25 -4.62
CA ILE A 29 5.58 -3.39 -4.35
C ILE A 29 5.11 -4.14 -3.11
N VAL A 30 5.13 -5.47 -3.18
CA VAL A 30 4.93 -6.37 -2.04
C VAL A 30 6.23 -7.11 -1.77
N ILE A 31 6.78 -6.93 -0.55
CA ILE A 31 7.96 -7.68 -0.11
C ILE A 31 7.50 -8.89 0.68
N ALA A 32 7.88 -10.08 0.25
CA ALA A 32 7.52 -11.34 0.90
C ALA A 32 8.77 -12.09 1.40
N ARG A 33 8.57 -12.98 2.37
CA ARG A 33 9.56 -13.96 2.84
C ARG A 33 9.04 -15.37 2.64
N LYS A 34 9.94 -16.31 2.38
CA LYS A 34 9.59 -17.72 2.26
C LYS A 34 9.30 -18.29 3.65
N SER A 35 8.14 -18.93 3.82
CA SER A 35 7.69 -19.58 5.04
C SER A 35 7.23 -21.00 4.71
N GLY A 36 8.17 -21.95 4.75
CA GLY A 36 7.94 -23.33 4.30
C GLY A 36 7.57 -23.37 2.81
N ARG A 37 6.36 -23.86 2.51
CA ARG A 37 5.82 -23.97 1.15
C ARG A 37 5.12 -22.69 0.65
N PHE A 38 4.96 -21.68 1.51
CA PHE A 38 4.19 -20.49 1.20
C PHE A 38 5.04 -19.23 1.30
N TRP A 39 4.58 -18.16 0.65
CA TRP A 39 5.11 -16.82 0.84
C TRP A 39 4.29 -16.10 1.90
N ALA A 40 4.97 -15.49 2.87
CA ALA A 40 4.36 -14.61 3.86
C ALA A 40 4.70 -13.16 3.50
N ILE A 41 3.68 -12.30 3.41
CA ILE A 41 3.87 -10.87 3.17
C ILE A 41 4.59 -10.28 4.40
N ARG A 42 5.72 -9.59 4.15
CA ARG A 42 6.47 -8.85 5.17
C ARG A 42 6.12 -7.38 5.14
N ASP A 43 6.05 -6.80 3.94
CA ASP A 43 5.85 -5.36 3.76
C ASP A 43 5.08 -5.03 2.47
N LYS A 44 4.45 -3.85 2.44
CA LYS A 44 3.68 -3.32 1.31
C LYS A 44 4.07 -1.86 1.09
N LEU A 45 4.67 -1.57 -0.06
CA LEU A 45 5.09 -0.22 -0.42
C LEU A 45 4.06 0.41 -1.34
N PHE A 46 3.54 1.57 -0.95
CA PHE A 46 2.54 2.31 -1.73
C PHE A 46 3.14 3.47 -2.52
N ASP A 47 4.18 4.13 -2.02
CA ASP A 47 4.83 5.27 -2.69
C ASP A 47 6.35 5.04 -2.78
N LEU A 48 6.85 4.76 -3.98
CA LEU A 48 8.28 4.43 -4.19
C LEU A 48 9.23 5.62 -3.97
N ASP A 49 8.75 6.83 -4.21
CA ASP A 49 9.53 8.06 -4.02
C ASP A 49 9.99 8.24 -2.56
N GLN A 50 9.25 7.68 -1.60
CA GLN A 50 9.62 7.73 -0.18
C GLN A 50 10.90 6.92 0.12
N TYR A 51 11.26 5.97 -0.74
CA TYR A 51 12.39 5.05 -0.52
C TYR A 51 13.64 5.43 -1.32
N GLN A 52 13.59 6.44 -2.19
CA GLN A 52 14.75 6.88 -2.99
C GLN A 52 15.80 7.73 -2.22
N LYS A 53 15.66 7.92 -0.91
CA LYS A 53 16.64 8.72 -0.14
C LYS A 53 17.85 7.90 0.31
N VAL A 54 18.73 7.60 -0.65
CA VAL A 54 20.16 7.45 -0.37
C VAL A 54 20.93 8.25 -1.41
N LYS A 55 21.10 9.56 -1.15
CA LYS A 55 22.20 10.29 -1.77
C LYS A 55 23.47 9.79 -1.09
N ILE A 56 24.19 8.89 -1.73
CA ILE A 56 25.55 8.54 -1.32
C ILE A 56 26.34 9.86 -1.40
N PRO A 57 26.91 10.39 -0.30
CA PRO A 57 27.84 11.49 -0.42
C PRO A 57 29.06 10.94 -1.17
N THR A 58 29.21 11.32 -2.43
CA THR A 58 30.46 11.10 -3.15
C THR A 58 31.50 11.96 -2.44
N ALA A 59 32.34 11.33 -1.62
CA ALA A 59 33.51 11.98 -1.04
C ALA A 59 34.39 12.48 -2.19
N SER A 60 34.72 13.78 -2.14
CA SER A 60 35.72 14.43 -3.01
C SER A 60 37.13 14.18 -2.50
#